data_AF-A0A530QMB0-F1
#
_entry.id   AF-A0A530QMB0-F1
#
_cell.length_a   1.000
_cell.length_b   1.000
_cell.length_c   1.000
_cell.angle_alpha   90.00
_cell.angle_beta   90.00
_cell.angle_gamma   90.00
#
_symmetry.space_group_name_H-M   'P 1'
#
loop_
_entity.id
_entity.type
_entity.pdbx_description
1 polymer ?
#
loop_
_entity_poly.entity_id
_entity_poly.type
_entity_poly.pdbx_seq_one_letter_code
_entity_poly.pdbx_strand_id
1 'polypeptide(L)'
;MANLNDHMGRPIVAVTGIGVVTSLGVGKADNWAALTAGKSGIHPITRFPVDHLNTRISGMVDFLPSSSKGASLLTYDLAEIAAQE
;
A
#
# COMPACT_ATOMS: atom_id res chain seq x y z
N MET A 1 -24.10 11.24 28.61
CA MET A 1 -23.90 10.40 27.40
C MET A 1 -22.99 11.16 26.45
N ALA A 2 -22.04 10.51 25.80
CA ALA A 2 -21.20 11.17 24.80
C ALA A 2 -22.06 11.62 23.61
N ASN A 3 -21.84 12.84 23.12
CA ASN A 3 -22.49 13.30 21.90
C ASN A 3 -21.85 12.57 20.71
N LEU A 4 -22.63 11.76 19.98
CA LEU A 4 -22.16 10.96 18.84
C LEU A 4 -22.40 11.66 17.50
N ASN A 5 -22.65 12.97 17.54
CA ASN A 5 -22.84 13.79 16.35
C ASN A 5 -21.68 14.80 16.22
N ASP A 6 -21.25 15.04 14.99
CA ASP A 6 -20.25 16.06 14.67
C ASP A 6 -20.83 17.49 14.77
N HIS A 7 -19.99 18.49 14.49
CA HIS A 7 -20.39 19.91 14.56
C HIS A 7 -21.52 20.31 13.58
N MET A 8 -21.86 19.45 12.63
CA MET A 8 -22.93 19.65 11.64
C MET A 8 -24.14 18.74 11.93
N GLY A 9 -24.14 18.02 13.06
CA GLY A 9 -25.23 17.14 13.47
C GLY A 9 -25.22 15.74 12.83
N ARG A 10 -24.17 15.35 12.09
CA ARG A 10 -24.08 14.05 11.42
C ARG A 10 -23.50 12.98 12.37
N PRO A 11 -23.86 11.69 12.23
CA PRO A 11 -23.23 10.62 13.02
C PRO A 11 -21.70 10.62 12.88
N ILE A 12 -20.99 10.50 14.01
CA ILE A 12 -19.54 10.35 14.02
C ILE A 12 -19.18 8.97 13.46
N VAL A 13 -18.28 8.94 12.49
CA VAL A 13 -17.70 7.72 11.92
C VAL A 13 -16.21 7.69 12.26
N ALA A 14 -15.73 6.55 12.76
CA ALA A 14 -14.32 6.34 13.09
C ALA A 14 -13.73 5.23 12.20
N VAL A 15 -12.43 5.36 11.91
CA VAL A 15 -11.65 4.28 11.28
C VAL A 15 -11.18 3.34 12.39
N THR A 16 -11.68 2.12 12.38
CA THR A 16 -11.37 1.10 13.41
C THR A 16 -10.32 0.08 12.95
N GLY A 17 -9.99 0.06 11.66
CA GLY A 17 -8.99 -0.82 11.07
C GLY A 17 -8.45 -0.23 9.78
N ILE A 18 -7.16 -0.47 9.52
CA ILE A 18 -6.46 -0.08 8.30
C ILE A 18 -5.50 -1.21 7.96
N GLY A 19 -5.55 -1.71 6.73
CA GLY A 19 -4.53 -2.59 6.20
C GLY A 19 -3.89 -1.96 4.96
N VAL A 20 -2.57 -2.12 4.83
CA VAL A 20 -1.79 -1.50 3.76
C VAL A 20 -0.75 -2.47 3.24
N VAL A 21 -0.54 -2.46 1.92
CA VAL A 21 0.63 -3.04 1.29
C VAL A 21 1.17 -2.01 0.32
N THR A 22 2.44 -1.64 0.49
CA THR A 22 3.10 -0.60 -0.32
C THR A 22 4.50 -1.05 -0.71
N SER A 23 5.20 -0.26 -1.54
CA SER A 23 6.62 -0.52 -1.80
C SER A 23 7.54 -0.33 -0.59
N LEU A 24 7.00 0.15 0.53
CA LEU A 24 7.72 0.29 1.80
C LEU A 24 7.53 -0.90 2.75
N GLY A 25 6.55 -1.78 2.52
CA GLY A 25 6.33 -2.97 3.33
C GLY A 25 4.89 -3.48 3.34
N VAL A 26 4.69 -4.58 4.06
CA VAL A 26 3.37 -5.16 4.36
C VAL A 26 2.93 -4.71 5.74
N GLY A 27 1.70 -4.23 5.84
CA GLY A 27 1.12 -3.86 7.12
C GLY A 27 1.48 -2.47 7.59
N LYS A 28 0.76 -2.05 8.63
CA LYS A 28 0.86 -0.70 9.22
C LYS A 28 2.25 -0.46 9.82
N ALA A 29 2.79 -1.45 10.53
CA ALA A 29 4.04 -1.31 11.27
C ALA A 29 5.23 -1.10 10.33
N ASP A 30 5.40 -1.98 9.34
CA ASP A 30 6.54 -1.91 8.41
C ASP A 30 6.48 -0.66 7.55
N ASN A 31 5.30 -0.36 6.98
CA ASN A 31 5.10 0.83 6.17
C ASN A 31 5.37 2.11 6.98
N TRP A 32 4.87 2.20 8.21
CA TRP A 32 5.08 3.38 9.06
C TRP A 32 6.55 3.54 9.49
N ALA A 33 7.20 2.44 9.87
CA ALA A 33 8.62 2.45 10.24
C ALA A 33 9.50 2.90 9.07
N ALA A 34 9.24 2.41 7.86
CA ALA A 34 9.99 2.80 6.67
C ALA A 34 9.72 4.27 6.26
N LEU A 35 8.45 4.68 6.29
CA LEU A 35 8.03 6.05 5.96
C LEU A 35 8.66 7.08 6.91
N THR A 36 8.58 6.85 8.21
CA THR A 36 9.13 7.77 9.23
C THR A 36 10.66 7.76 9.29
N ALA A 37 11.31 6.67 8.85
CA ALA A 37 12.75 6.62 8.66
C ALA A 37 13.23 7.31 7.36
N GLY A 38 12.33 7.87 6.55
CA GLY A 38 12.67 8.52 5.28
C GLY A 38 13.17 7.54 4.21
N LYS A 39 12.80 6.26 4.30
CA LYS A 39 13.17 5.27 3.28
C LYS A 39 12.37 5.52 2.01
N SER A 40 13.06 5.56 0.87
CA SER A 40 12.40 5.59 -0.45
C SER A 40 12.01 4.17 -0.86
N GLY A 41 10.74 3.99 -1.20
CA GLY A 41 10.25 2.78 -1.86
C GLY A 41 10.32 2.86 -3.39
N ILE A 42 10.92 3.91 -3.95
CA ILE A 42 11.05 4.11 -5.41
C ILE A 42 12.38 3.54 -5.88
N HIS A 43 12.33 2.70 -6.92
CA HIS A 43 13.50 2.05 -7.50
C HIS A 43 13.29 1.76 -9.00
N PRO A 44 14.31 1.29 -9.76
CA PRO A 44 14.17 0.95 -11.17
C PRO A 44 13.07 -0.08 -11.44
N ILE A 45 12.36 0.07 -12.56
CA ILE A 45 11.37 -0.88 -13.05
C ILE A 45 12.05 -2.15 -13.56
N THR A 46 11.65 -3.30 -13.03
CA THR A 46 12.20 -4.63 -13.38
C THR A 46 11.16 -5.59 -13.96
N ARG A 47 9.88 -5.20 -13.95
CA ARG A 47 8.75 -6.08 -14.33
C ARG A 47 8.56 -6.25 -15.83
N PHE A 48 9.09 -5.33 -16.64
CA PHE A 48 9.02 -5.34 -18.09
C PHE A 48 10.12 -4.44 -18.68
N PRO A 49 10.47 -4.59 -19.97
CA PRO A 49 11.46 -3.72 -20.63
C PRO A 49 11.01 -2.25 -20.68
N VAL A 50 11.91 -1.32 -20.34
CA VAL A 50 11.59 0.12 -20.23
C VAL A 50 12.38 1.01 -21.19
N ASP A 51 13.05 0.42 -22.18
CA ASP A 51 13.99 1.10 -23.08
C ASP A 51 13.38 2.30 -23.82
N HIS A 52 12.08 2.24 -24.13
CA HIS A 52 11.34 3.26 -24.85
C HIS A 52 10.50 4.17 -23.94
N LEU A 53 10.68 4.09 -22.62
CA LEU A 53 9.94 4.90 -21.66
C LEU A 53 10.80 6.05 -21.12
N ASN A 54 10.18 7.23 -21.04
CA ASN A 54 10.77 8.41 -20.40
C ASN A 54 10.94 8.21 -18.88
N THR A 55 9.99 7.51 -18.25
CA THR A 55 10.02 7.19 -16.81
C THR A 55 10.37 5.72 -16.62
N ARG A 56 11.41 5.45 -15.81
CA ARG A 56 11.99 4.10 -15.63
C ARG A 56 12.08 3.67 -14.16
N ILE A 57 11.43 4.41 -13.27
CA ILE A 57 11.39 4.14 -11.83
C ILE A 57 9.93 4.08 -11.37
N SER A 58 9.65 3.28 -10.34
CA SER A 58 8.34 3.24 -9.68
C SER A 58 8.47 2.64 -8.28
N GLY A 59 7.39 2.75 -7.49
CA GLY A 59 7.28 2.06 -6.21
C GLY A 59 6.51 0.76 -6.36
N MET A 60 7.20 -0.32 -6.76
CA MET A 60 6.57 -1.62 -6.94
C MET A 60 6.63 -2.45 -5.65
N VAL A 61 5.67 -3.37 -5.51
CA VAL A 61 5.68 -4.38 -4.45
C VAL A 61 6.36 -5.63 -4.98
N ASP A 62 7.70 -5.66 -4.97
CA ASP A 62 8.47 -6.74 -5.64
C ASP A 62 8.78 -7.94 -4.73
N PHE A 63 8.51 -7.83 -3.43
CA PHE A 63 8.83 -8.84 -2.43
C PHE A 63 7.74 -9.91 -2.24
N LEU A 64 6.58 -9.78 -2.88
CA LEU A 64 5.52 -10.79 -2.80
C LEU A 64 5.74 -11.94 -3.79
N PRO A 65 5.36 -13.19 -3.45
CA PRO A 65 5.49 -14.32 -4.37
C PRO A 65 4.68 -14.16 -5.66
N SER A 66 3.60 -13.38 -5.65
CA SER A 66 2.74 -13.09 -6.80
C SER A 66 3.31 -12.02 -7.74
N SER A 67 4.36 -11.30 -7.34
CA SER A 67 4.89 -10.14 -8.05
C SER A 67 5.40 -10.44 -9.47
N SER A 68 5.85 -11.67 -9.73
CA SER A 68 6.29 -12.14 -11.04
C SER A 68 5.22 -12.91 -11.83
N LYS A 69 4.01 -13.07 -11.29
CA LYS A 69 2.96 -13.92 -11.87
C LYS A 69 1.91 -13.14 -12.68
N GLY A 70 2.15 -11.84 -12.91
CA GLY A 70 1.26 -10.95 -13.66
C GLY A 70 0.35 -10.10 -12.76
N ALA A 71 -0.30 -9.11 -13.37
CA ALA A 71 -1.03 -8.07 -12.66
C ALA A 71 -2.23 -8.62 -11.87
N SER A 72 -3.03 -9.52 -12.46
CA SER A 72 -4.25 -10.03 -11.82
C SER A 72 -3.95 -10.79 -10.52
N LEU A 73 -2.94 -11.66 -10.53
CA LEU A 73 -2.56 -12.43 -9.35
C LEU A 73 -1.97 -11.54 -8.26
N LEU A 74 -1.13 -10.57 -8.63
CA LEU A 74 -0.60 -9.62 -7.67
C LEU A 74 -1.71 -8.75 -7.06
N THR A 75 -2.64 -8.22 -7.85
CA THR A 75 -3.75 -7.41 -7.34
C THR A 75 -4.60 -8.18 -6.33
N TYR A 76 -4.89 -9.45 -6.60
CA TYR A 76 -5.63 -10.30 -5.67
C TYR A 76 -4.85 -10.50 -4.35
N ASP A 77 -3.56 -10.84 -4.44
CA ASP A 77 -2.68 -11.04 -3.28
C ASP A 77 -2.56 -9.76 -2.43
N LEU A 78 -2.41 -8.60 -3.07
CA LEU A 78 -2.40 -7.30 -2.38
C LEU A 78 -3.70 -7.04 -1.61
N ALA A 79 -4.85 -7.37 -2.21
CA ALA A 79 -6.16 -7.16 -1.58
C ALA A 79 -6.36 -8.09 -0.38
N GLU A 80 -6.02 -9.38 -0.53
CA GLU A 80 -6.11 -10.37 0.55
C GLU A 80 -5.18 -10.02 1.72
N ILE A 81 -3.91 -9.72 1.43
CA ILE A 81 -2.94 -9.35 2.47
C ILE A 81 -3.38 -8.08 3.18
N ALA A 82 -3.78 -7.04 2.44
CA ALA A 82 -4.27 -5.80 3.06
C ALA A 82 -5.54 -6.04 3.90
N ALA A 83 -6.40 -6.98 3.54
CA ALA A 83 -7.60 -7.29 4.33
C ALA A 83 -7.28 -8.02 5.65
N GLN A 84 -6.13 -8.70 5.72
CA GLN A 84 -5.70 -9.48 6.88
C GLN A 84 -4.87 -8.68 7.91
N GLU A 85 -4.49 -7.45 7.58
CA GLU A 85 -3.67 -6.54 8.40
C GLU A 85 -4.47 -5.63 9.35
#